data_AF-A0A8H7N1R0-F1
#
_entry.id   AF-A0A8H7N1R0-F1
#
_cell.length_a   1.000
_cell.length_b   1.000
_cell.length_c   1.000
_cell.angle_alpha   90.00
_cell.angle_beta   90.00
_cell.angle_gamma   90.00
#
_symmetry.space_group_name_H-M   'P 1'
#
loop_
_entity.id
_entity.type
_entity.pdbx_description
1 polymer ?
#
loop_
_entity_poly.entity_id
_entity_poly.type
_entity_poly.pdbx_seq_one_letter_code
_entity_poly.pdbx_strand_id
1 'polypeptide(L)'
;MGVVYEVTKSDYRDIMRTEGGGTSYKEIYVPCIPLPAGVQIPERPPFDKLPKPFVARTLYCPSLPQDVPVKRKWWQRLFSRPNRSGSNAQASERYLNLLRDGAREHELPEVYQKYLNSLQSYQITSWKQMVGQVLLLSIGGPAFLAMVTIGRFFADENGKFPAVLAAGMSFIFNAIWGAYDCVFKPLFGDGERTMEPGKTRTGVVAAERRPLLG
;
A
#
# COMPACT_ATOMS: atom_id res chain seq x y z
N MET A 1 4.84 -14.73 1.45
CA MET A 1 4.48 -15.36 2.75
C MET A 1 3.27 -14.65 3.29
N GLY A 2 2.34 -15.38 3.90
CA GLY A 2 1.11 -14.82 4.44
C GLY A 2 0.23 -15.91 5.01
N VAL A 3 -0.95 -15.53 5.46
CA VAL A 3 -1.94 -16.41 6.06
C VAL A 3 -3.16 -16.44 5.15
N VAL A 4 -3.75 -17.62 4.99
CA VAL A 4 -5.00 -17.79 4.24
C VAL A 4 -6.12 -18.03 5.23
N TYR A 5 -7.19 -17.25 5.10
CA TYR A 5 -8.41 -17.42 5.87
C TYR A 5 -9.52 -17.96 4.98
N GLU A 6 -10.29 -18.91 5.51
CA GLU A 6 -11.60 -19.23 4.97
C GLU A 6 -12.59 -18.18 5.49
N VAL A 7 -13.32 -17.56 4.57
CA VAL A 7 -14.25 -16.47 4.88
C VAL A 7 -15.59 -16.72 4.23
N THR A 8 -16.66 -16.27 4.87
CA THR A 8 -17.99 -16.36 4.28
C THR A 8 -18.14 -15.35 3.14
N LYS A 9 -19.18 -15.50 2.31
CA LYS A 9 -19.48 -14.52 1.26
C LYS A 9 -19.79 -13.14 1.84
N SER A 10 -20.44 -13.06 3.00
CA SER A 10 -20.71 -11.78 3.68
C SER A 10 -19.43 -11.12 4.15
N ASP A 11 -18.53 -11.86 4.80
CA ASP A 11 -17.27 -11.31 5.29
C ASP A 11 -16.39 -10.83 4.14
N TYR A 12 -16.38 -11.59 3.04
CA TYR A 12 -15.66 -11.20 1.83
C TYR A 12 -16.17 -9.87 1.25
N ARG A 13 -17.49 -9.63 1.24
CA ARG A 13 -18.05 -8.33 0.81
C ARG A 13 -17.58 -7.18 1.71
N ASP A 14 -17.51 -7.42 3.01
CA ASP A 14 -17.03 -6.43 3.97
C ASP A 14 -15.55 -6.11 3.77
N ILE A 15 -14.71 -7.14 3.58
CA ILE A 15 -13.30 -6.98 3.20
C ILE A 15 -13.18 -6.14 1.93
N MET A 16 -13.91 -6.49 0.87
CA MET A 16 -13.87 -5.74 -0.38
C MET A 16 -14.25 -4.27 -0.21
N ARG A 17 -15.27 -3.99 0.61
CA ARG A 17 -15.71 -2.63 0.92
C ARG A 17 -14.66 -1.83 1.70
N THR A 18 -14.02 -2.44 2.71
CA THR A 18 -12.99 -1.76 3.52
C THR A 18 -11.69 -1.53 2.74
N GLU A 19 -11.38 -2.39 1.79
CA GLU A 19 -10.18 -2.30 0.93
C GLU A 19 -10.38 -1.40 -0.30
N GLY A 20 -11.38 -0.51 -0.23
CA GLY A 20 -11.65 0.51 -1.24
C GLY A 20 -12.51 0.03 -2.40
N GLY A 21 -13.28 -1.04 -2.24
CA GLY A 21 -14.35 -1.44 -3.18
C GLY A 21 -13.86 -1.72 -4.60
N GLY A 22 -12.64 -2.26 -4.73
CA GLY A 22 -11.99 -2.52 -6.02
C GLY A 22 -11.34 -1.29 -6.69
N THR A 23 -11.39 -0.12 -6.04
CA THR A 23 -10.82 1.13 -6.57
C THR A 23 -9.40 1.39 -6.12
N SER A 24 -8.99 0.88 -4.94
CA SER A 24 -7.64 1.01 -4.36
C SER A 24 -6.79 -0.24 -4.56
N TYR A 25 -7.36 -1.42 -4.39
CA TYR A 25 -6.71 -2.70 -4.67
C TYR A 25 -7.45 -3.46 -5.76
N LYS A 26 -6.70 -4.22 -6.56
CA LYS A 26 -7.24 -5.18 -7.52
C LYS A 26 -7.23 -6.57 -6.91
N GLU A 27 -8.31 -7.31 -7.10
CA GLU A 27 -8.35 -8.74 -6.77
C GLU A 27 -7.51 -9.52 -7.78
N ILE A 28 -6.67 -10.42 -7.26
CA ILE A 28 -5.90 -11.39 -8.03
C ILE A 28 -5.98 -12.78 -7.39
N TYR A 29 -5.68 -13.80 -8.19
CA TYR A 29 -5.57 -15.18 -7.74
C TYR A 29 -4.10 -15.56 -7.65
N VAL A 30 -3.71 -16.16 -6.53
CA VAL A 30 -2.32 -16.55 -6.25
C VAL A 30 -2.28 -18.03 -5.88
N PRO A 31 -1.40 -18.84 -6.51
CA PRO A 31 -1.13 -20.18 -6.06
C PRO A 31 -0.36 -20.15 -4.73
N CYS A 32 -0.81 -20.94 -3.77
CA CYS A 32 -0.28 -21.03 -2.43
C CYS A 32 0.20 -22.46 -2.16
N ILE A 33 1.32 -22.56 -1.45
CA ILE A 33 1.85 -23.81 -0.92
C ILE A 33 1.76 -23.68 0.61
N PRO A 34 0.98 -24.54 1.29
CA PRO A 34 0.86 -24.45 2.74
C PRO A 34 2.18 -24.82 3.40
N LEU A 35 2.53 -24.07 4.44
CA LEU A 35 3.73 -24.27 5.24
C LEU A 35 3.32 -24.78 6.63
N PRO A 36 3.98 -25.81 7.16
CA PRO A 36 3.81 -26.19 8.55
C PRO A 36 4.18 -25.02 9.48
N ALA A 37 3.50 -24.92 10.61
CA ALA A 37 3.79 -23.92 11.62
C ALA A 37 5.23 -24.10 12.14
N GLY A 38 5.94 -22.98 12.33
CA GLY A 38 7.32 -23.00 12.82
C GLY A 38 8.37 -23.56 11.84
N VAL A 39 8.05 -23.72 10.56
CA VAL A 39 9.03 -24.25 9.58
C VAL A 39 10.26 -23.34 9.45
N GLN A 40 11.44 -23.95 9.54
CA GLN A 40 12.73 -23.28 9.36
C GLN A 40 13.19 -23.36 7.91
N ILE A 41 14.06 -22.43 7.49
CA ILE A 41 14.68 -22.43 6.16
C ILE A 41 16.21 -22.50 6.35
N PRO A 42 16.90 -23.55 5.87
CA PRO A 42 16.37 -24.74 5.15
C PRO A 42 15.39 -25.58 5.98
N GLU A 43 14.48 -26.29 5.30
CA GLU A 43 13.40 -27.09 5.92
C GLU A 43 13.95 -28.08 6.95
N ARG A 44 13.51 -27.95 8.20
CA ARG A 44 13.87 -28.83 9.31
C ARG A 44 12.65 -29.14 10.17
N PRO A 45 12.26 -30.43 10.31
CA PRO A 45 12.71 -31.55 9.49
C PRO A 45 12.35 -31.35 8.00
N PRO A 46 13.04 -32.01 7.06
CA PRO A 46 12.67 -31.98 5.64
C PRO A 46 11.24 -32.50 5.45
N PHE A 47 10.52 -31.99 4.47
CA PHE A 47 9.15 -32.46 4.21
C PHE A 47 9.15 -33.91 3.71
N ASP A 48 8.47 -34.81 4.43
CA ASP A 48 8.27 -36.20 4.00
C ASP A 48 7.46 -36.29 2.69
N LYS A 49 6.50 -35.36 2.52
CA LYS A 49 5.71 -35.18 1.30
C LYS A 49 5.51 -33.70 1.05
N LEU A 50 5.64 -33.29 -0.20
CA LEU A 50 5.36 -31.91 -0.62
C LEU A 50 3.90 -31.55 -0.31
N PRO A 51 3.64 -30.41 0.36
CA PRO A 51 2.28 -29.97 0.64
C PRO A 51 1.50 -29.74 -0.65
N LYS A 52 0.22 -30.09 -0.65
CA LYS A 52 -0.66 -29.90 -1.82
C LYS A 52 -0.91 -28.39 -2.05
N PRO A 53 -0.57 -27.84 -3.22
CA PRO A 53 -0.87 -26.45 -3.53
C PRO A 53 -2.37 -26.21 -3.69
N PHE A 54 -2.80 -24.97 -3.44
CA PHE A 54 -4.16 -24.51 -3.68
C PHE A 54 -4.14 -23.05 -4.16
N VAL A 55 -5.27 -22.51 -4.58
CA VAL A 55 -5.37 -21.12 -5.05
C VAL A 55 -6.14 -20.29 -4.04
N ALA A 56 -5.63 -19.10 -3.73
CA ALA A 56 -6.30 -18.13 -2.87
C ALA A 56 -6.53 -16.80 -3.61
N ARG A 57 -7.55 -16.06 -3.16
CA ARG A 57 -7.79 -14.67 -3.58
C ARG A 57 -6.99 -13.73 -2.69
N THR A 58 -6.45 -12.67 -3.27
CA THR A 58 -5.79 -11.60 -2.52
C THR A 58 -5.94 -10.25 -3.23
N LEU A 59 -5.57 -9.20 -2.52
CA LEU A 59 -5.69 -7.83 -2.97
C LEU A 59 -4.30 -7.24 -3.22
N TYR A 60 -4.11 -6.74 -4.43
CA TYR A 60 -2.85 -6.21 -4.90
C TYR A 60 -3.00 -4.76 -5.35
N CYS A 61 -2.06 -3.90 -4.95
CA CYS A 61 -1.98 -2.54 -5.46
C CYS A 61 -1.04 -2.50 -6.67
N PRO A 62 -1.57 -2.44 -7.92
CA PRO A 62 -0.72 -2.37 -9.09
C PRO A 62 -0.04 -1.00 -9.21
N SER A 63 1.27 -1.01 -9.46
CA SER A 63 2.07 0.22 -9.65
C SER A 63 1.60 1.05 -10.84
N LEU A 64 1.08 0.41 -11.89
CA LEU A 64 0.42 0.99 -13.05
C LEU A 64 -0.74 0.06 -13.45
N PRO A 65 -1.92 0.57 -13.85
CA PRO A 65 -2.92 -0.31 -14.43
C PRO A 65 -2.36 -0.83 -15.77
N GLN A 66 -2.36 -2.16 -15.95
CA GLN A 66 -1.78 -2.86 -17.12
C GLN A 66 -2.31 -2.35 -18.47
N ASP A 67 -3.51 -1.76 -18.49
CA ASP A 67 -4.24 -1.40 -19.72
C ASP A 67 -4.17 0.09 -20.08
N VAL A 68 -3.32 0.90 -19.44
CA VAL A 68 -3.29 2.36 -19.70
C VAL A 68 -2.24 2.74 -20.74
N PRO A 69 -2.59 3.44 -21.83
CA PRO A 69 -1.64 3.86 -22.85
C PRO A 69 -0.52 4.74 -22.30
N VAL A 70 0.71 4.50 -22.79
CA VAL A 70 1.97 5.15 -22.37
C VAL A 70 1.92 6.68 -22.55
N LYS A 71 1.16 7.18 -23.53
CA LYS A 71 0.90 8.61 -23.75
C LYS A 71 -0.47 8.99 -23.19
N ARG A 72 -0.49 9.74 -22.08
CA ARG A 72 -1.71 10.28 -21.45
C ARG A 72 -1.89 11.76 -21.79
N LYS A 73 -3.09 12.16 -22.18
CA LYS A 73 -3.49 13.58 -22.17
C LYS A 73 -3.54 14.09 -20.72
N TRP A 74 -3.29 15.38 -20.47
CA TRP A 74 -3.19 15.93 -19.11
C TRP A 74 -4.42 15.65 -18.23
N TRP A 75 -5.62 15.79 -18.80
CA TRP A 75 -6.90 15.51 -18.13
C TRP A 75 -7.11 14.03 -17.74
N GLN A 76 -6.52 13.07 -18.46
CA GLN A 76 -6.63 11.64 -18.15
C GLN A 76 -5.80 11.30 -16.91
N ARG A 77 -4.76 12.08 -16.64
CA ARG A 77 -3.97 11.95 -15.40
C ARG A 77 -4.79 12.31 -14.16
N LEU A 78 -5.80 13.18 -14.29
CA LEU A 78 -6.68 13.53 -13.18
C LEU A 78 -7.61 12.38 -12.76
N PHE A 79 -7.89 11.43 -13.66
CA PHE A 79 -8.75 10.27 -13.39
C PHE A 79 -7.98 8.95 -13.31
N SER A 80 -6.68 8.96 -13.59
CA SER A 80 -5.81 7.79 -13.47
C SER A 80 -5.13 7.79 -12.11
N ARG A 81 -4.83 6.63 -11.53
CA ARG A 81 -4.06 6.60 -10.28
C ARG A 81 -2.72 7.36 -10.41
N PRO A 82 -2.30 8.12 -9.37
CA PRO A 82 -0.96 8.69 -9.32
C PRO A 82 0.06 7.56 -9.46
N ASN A 83 1.01 7.73 -10.38
CA ASN A 83 2.08 6.74 -10.53
C ASN A 83 3.04 6.89 -9.34
N ARG A 84 2.95 5.94 -8.40
CA ARG A 84 3.88 5.81 -7.26
C ARG A 84 4.75 4.57 -7.39
N SER A 85 4.89 4.02 -8.60
CA SER A 85 5.79 2.92 -8.89
C SER A 85 7.21 3.27 -8.42
N GLY A 86 7.76 2.50 -7.49
CA GLY A 86 9.08 2.74 -6.93
C GLY A 86 9.15 3.81 -5.84
N SER A 87 8.02 4.27 -5.28
CA SER A 87 8.08 5.13 -4.08
C SER A 87 8.64 4.31 -2.91
N ASN A 88 9.77 4.74 -2.34
CA ASN A 88 10.30 4.25 -1.07
C ASN A 88 9.48 4.80 0.11
N ALA A 89 8.15 4.71 0.03
CA ALA A 89 7.24 5.15 1.07
C ALA A 89 7.34 4.20 2.26
N GLN A 90 7.43 4.75 3.46
CA GLN A 90 7.57 4.00 4.70
C GLN A 90 6.22 3.90 5.40
N ALA A 91 5.89 2.72 5.91
CA ALA A 91 4.67 2.51 6.66
C ALA A 91 4.79 3.07 8.09
N SER A 92 3.65 3.31 8.73
CA SER A 92 3.62 3.70 10.15
C SER A 92 4.11 2.56 11.04
N GLU A 93 4.65 2.90 12.21
CA GLU A 93 5.11 1.92 13.19
C GLU A 93 3.97 0.99 13.64
N ARG A 94 2.79 1.55 13.90
CA ARG A 94 1.59 0.77 14.24
C ARG A 94 1.30 -0.31 13.20
N TYR A 95 1.36 0.04 11.91
CA TYR A 95 1.08 -0.91 10.84
C TYR A 95 2.16 -1.99 10.74
N LEU A 96 3.44 -1.63 10.86
CA LEU A 96 4.52 -2.61 10.87
C LEU A 96 4.43 -3.56 12.07
N ASN A 97 4.01 -3.07 13.23
CA ASN A 97 3.79 -3.92 14.41
C ASN A 97 2.65 -4.91 14.17
N LEU A 98 1.53 -4.52 13.55
CA LEU A 98 0.48 -5.48 13.15
C LEU A 98 1.01 -6.61 12.26
N LEU A 99 1.90 -6.30 11.31
CA LEU A 99 2.52 -7.32 10.45
C LEU A 99 3.46 -8.24 11.23
N ARG A 100 4.28 -7.67 12.12
CA ARG A 100 5.24 -8.42 12.95
C ARG A 100 4.52 -9.34 13.94
N ASP A 101 3.47 -8.82 14.58
CA ASP A 101 2.69 -9.56 15.56
C ASP A 101 1.89 -10.67 14.87
N GLY A 102 1.22 -10.39 13.75
CA GLY A 102 0.53 -11.43 12.97
C GLY A 102 1.48 -12.50 12.44
N ALA A 103 2.69 -12.13 12.01
CA ALA A 103 3.69 -13.11 11.58
C ALA A 103 4.18 -14.01 12.74
N ARG A 104 4.26 -13.47 13.96
CA ARG A 104 4.61 -14.22 15.17
C ARG A 104 3.47 -15.14 15.60
N GLU A 105 2.26 -14.61 15.67
CA GLU A 105 1.04 -15.35 16.07
C GLU A 105 0.78 -16.55 15.17
N HIS A 106 1.01 -16.40 13.87
CA HIS A 106 0.86 -17.49 12.89
C HIS A 106 2.15 -18.28 12.63
N GLU A 107 3.16 -18.12 13.48
CA GLU A 107 4.43 -18.88 13.43
C GLU A 107 5.06 -18.91 12.03
N LEU A 108 5.01 -17.79 11.32
CA LEU A 108 5.63 -17.68 9.99
C LEU A 108 7.14 -17.88 10.09
N PRO A 109 7.83 -18.36 9.04
CA PRO A 109 9.25 -18.69 9.13
C PRO A 109 10.12 -17.55 9.64
N GLU A 110 11.13 -17.87 10.46
CA GLU A 110 12.00 -16.87 11.10
C GLU A 110 12.65 -15.91 10.10
N VAL A 111 13.02 -16.38 8.91
CA VAL A 111 13.61 -15.55 7.86
C VAL A 111 12.65 -14.43 7.45
N TYR A 112 11.35 -14.74 7.36
CA TYR A 112 10.34 -13.74 7.03
C TYR A 112 10.06 -12.80 8.21
N GLN A 113 10.04 -13.31 9.44
CA GLN A 113 9.94 -12.45 10.63
C GLN A 113 11.13 -11.48 10.72
N LYS A 114 12.36 -11.96 10.47
CA LYS A 114 13.58 -11.12 10.41
C LYS A 114 13.47 -10.04 9.34
N TYR A 115 12.93 -10.38 8.17
CA TYR A 115 12.64 -9.40 7.12
C TYR A 115 11.62 -8.33 7.59
N LEU A 116 10.51 -8.72 8.23
CA LEU A 116 9.54 -7.74 8.75
C LEU A 116 10.14 -6.84 9.85
N ASN A 117 11.05 -7.38 10.65
CA ASN A 117 11.77 -6.64 11.68
C ASN A 117 12.80 -5.66 11.10
N SER A 118 13.34 -5.91 9.90
CA SER A 118 14.28 -4.98 9.26
C SER A 118 13.62 -3.79 8.57
N LEU A 119 12.30 -3.82 8.38
CA LEU A 119 11.56 -2.71 7.77
C LEU A 119 11.56 -1.47 8.67
N GLN A 120 11.99 -0.33 8.10
CA GLN A 120 12.00 0.95 8.79
C GLN A 120 10.61 1.59 8.80
N SER A 121 10.16 2.03 9.98
CA SER A 121 8.94 2.83 10.12
C SER A 121 9.14 4.28 9.73
N TYR A 122 8.09 4.91 9.22
CA TYR A 122 8.04 6.34 8.97
C TYR A 122 8.12 7.12 10.29
N GLN A 123 9.01 8.10 10.35
CA GLN A 123 9.17 9.04 11.45
C GLN A 123 9.14 10.48 10.94
N ILE A 124 8.44 11.34 11.68
CA ILE A 124 8.41 12.78 11.42
C ILE A 124 9.70 13.36 11.99
N THR A 125 10.52 14.00 11.16
CA THR A 125 11.85 14.47 11.56
C THR A 125 11.94 15.98 11.72
N SER A 126 10.88 16.71 11.39
CA SER A 126 10.84 18.16 11.52
C SER A 126 9.47 18.71 11.91
N TRP A 127 9.46 19.83 12.64
CA TRP A 127 8.26 20.58 12.95
C TRP A 127 7.46 20.98 11.70
N LYS A 128 8.15 21.32 10.59
CA LYS A 128 7.51 21.68 9.33
C LYS A 128 6.68 20.52 8.77
N GLN A 129 7.20 19.29 8.80
CA GLN A 129 6.44 18.11 8.39
C GLN A 129 5.21 17.89 9.28
N MET A 130 5.33 18.14 10.59
CA MET A 130 4.19 18.02 11.51
C MET A 130 3.08 19.02 11.15
N VAL A 131 3.42 20.28 10.89
CA VAL A 131 2.46 21.29 10.42
C VAL A 131 1.86 20.89 9.07
N GLY A 132 2.69 20.46 8.11
CA GLY A 132 2.25 20.01 6.80
C GLY A 132 1.28 18.82 6.88
N GLN A 133 1.55 17.86 7.76
CA GLN A 133 0.68 16.71 8.01
C GLN A 133 -0.68 17.16 8.56
N VAL A 134 -0.70 18.02 9.58
CA VAL A 134 -1.95 18.53 10.17
C VAL A 134 -2.76 19.27 9.12
N LEU A 135 -2.14 20.18 8.36
CA LEU A 135 -2.81 20.92 7.28
C LEU A 135 -3.38 19.99 6.21
N LEU A 136 -2.59 19.02 5.73
CA LEU A 136 -3.04 18.09 4.70
C LEU A 136 -4.18 17.21 5.20
N LEU A 137 -4.11 16.72 6.45
CA LEU A 137 -5.18 15.94 7.06
C LEU A 137 -6.43 16.78 7.34
N SER A 138 -6.30 18.04 7.73
CA SER A 138 -7.46 18.92 7.94
C SER A 138 -8.19 19.22 6.62
N ILE A 139 -7.47 19.32 5.50
CA ILE A 139 -8.05 19.56 4.18
C ILE A 139 -8.61 18.25 3.59
N GLY A 140 -7.80 17.19 3.57
CA GLY A 140 -8.15 15.93 2.90
C GLY A 140 -8.95 14.95 3.76
N GLY A 141 -8.77 14.98 5.08
CA GLY A 141 -9.40 14.06 6.03
C GLY A 141 -10.93 14.12 6.03
N PRO A 142 -11.57 15.30 6.10
CA PRO A 142 -13.03 15.41 5.99
C PRO A 142 -13.55 14.86 4.67
N ALA A 143 -12.88 15.15 3.55
CA ALA A 143 -13.24 14.60 2.24
C ALA A 143 -13.11 13.07 2.24
N PHE A 144 -12.03 12.53 2.82
CA PHE A 144 -11.83 11.08 2.96
C PHE A 144 -12.91 10.41 3.82
N LEU A 145 -13.26 10.98 4.98
CA LEU A 145 -14.32 10.45 5.84
C LEU A 145 -15.69 10.50 5.18
N ALA A 146 -16.00 11.58 4.46
CA ALA A 146 -17.21 11.67 3.66
C ALA A 146 -17.25 10.58 2.59
N MET A 147 -16.14 10.34 1.88
CA MET A 147 -16.03 9.28 0.88
C MET A 147 -16.25 7.88 1.47
N VAL A 148 -15.63 7.56 2.62
CA VAL A 148 -15.84 6.27 3.30
C VAL A 148 -17.31 6.13 3.72
N THR A 149 -17.90 7.18 4.26
CA THR A 149 -19.30 7.17 4.73
C THR A 149 -20.27 6.94 3.57
N ILE A 150 -20.10 7.69 2.47
CA ILE A 150 -20.90 7.52 1.25
C ILE A 150 -20.68 6.12 0.66
N GLY A 151 -19.44 5.64 0.58
CA GLY A 151 -19.11 4.31 0.07
C GLY A 151 -19.82 3.17 0.80
N ARG A 152 -20.09 3.32 2.11
CA ARG A 152 -20.85 2.32 2.88
C ARG A 152 -22.30 2.18 2.44
N PHE A 153 -22.92 3.23 1.90
CA PHE A 153 -24.31 3.21 1.45
C PHE A 153 -24.45 2.78 -0.03
N PHE A 154 -23.41 2.99 -0.82
CA PHE A 154 -23.46 2.77 -2.28
C PHE A 154 -22.69 1.53 -2.75
N ALA A 155 -21.98 0.81 -1.87
CA ALA A 155 -21.33 -0.44 -2.23
C ALA A 155 -22.36 -1.49 -2.70
N ASP A 156 -22.05 -2.16 -3.81
CA ASP A 156 -22.92 -3.18 -4.39
C ASP A 156 -22.93 -4.49 -3.58
N GLU A 157 -23.66 -5.48 -4.08
CA GLU A 157 -23.71 -6.82 -3.50
C GLU A 157 -22.35 -7.55 -3.49
N ASN A 158 -21.36 -7.08 -4.24
CA ASN A 158 -19.99 -7.60 -4.27
C ASN A 158 -19.02 -6.72 -3.46
N GLY A 159 -19.51 -5.68 -2.79
CA GLY A 159 -18.71 -4.72 -2.02
C GLY A 159 -17.97 -3.70 -2.89
N LYS A 160 -18.27 -3.61 -4.20
CA LYS A 160 -17.64 -2.67 -5.13
C LYS A 160 -18.37 -1.34 -5.17
N PHE A 161 -17.64 -0.26 -5.38
CA PHE A 161 -18.23 1.07 -5.51
C PHE A 161 -18.77 1.31 -6.92
N PRO A 162 -19.88 2.07 -7.08
CA PRO A 162 -20.40 2.45 -8.39
C PRO A 162 -19.36 3.25 -9.18
N ALA A 163 -19.35 3.10 -10.51
CA ALA A 163 -18.33 3.70 -11.37
C ALA A 163 -18.21 5.22 -11.22
N VAL A 164 -19.33 5.94 -11.03
CA VAL A 164 -19.34 7.39 -10.83
C VAL A 164 -18.64 7.78 -9.52
N LEU A 165 -18.93 7.04 -8.44
CA LEU A 165 -18.29 7.26 -7.15
C LEU A 165 -16.79 6.95 -7.22
N ALA A 166 -16.42 5.84 -7.87
CA ALA A 166 -15.03 5.46 -8.09
C ALA A 166 -14.25 6.51 -8.90
N ALA A 167 -14.87 7.09 -9.94
CA ALA A 167 -14.27 8.17 -10.73
C ALA A 167 -14.07 9.45 -9.91
N GLY A 168 -15.07 9.83 -9.10
CA GLY A 168 -14.98 10.97 -8.20
C GLY A 168 -13.88 10.80 -7.14
N MET A 169 -13.80 9.63 -6.51
CA MET A 169 -12.73 9.29 -5.57
C MET A 169 -11.36 9.40 -6.24
N SER A 170 -11.22 8.84 -7.45
CA SER A 170 -9.97 8.91 -8.22
C SER A 170 -9.55 10.36 -8.47
N PHE A 171 -10.49 11.22 -8.86
CA PHE A 171 -10.21 12.65 -9.07
C PHE A 171 -9.71 13.35 -7.80
N ILE A 172 -10.40 13.17 -6.68
CA ILE A 172 -10.04 13.80 -5.40
C ILE A 172 -8.65 13.34 -4.95
N PHE A 173 -8.36 12.04 -5.00
CA PHE A 173 -7.04 11.53 -4.64
C PHE A 173 -5.94 12.11 -5.53
N ASN A 174 -6.17 12.22 -6.83
CA ASN A 174 -5.20 12.86 -7.73
C ASN A 174 -4.97 14.33 -7.42
N ALA A 175 -6.03 15.07 -7.10
CA ALA A 175 -5.90 16.47 -6.71
C ALA A 175 -5.09 16.62 -5.41
N ILE A 176 -5.38 15.80 -4.40
CA ILE A 176 -4.64 15.80 -3.12
C ILE A 176 -3.17 15.44 -3.36
N TRP A 177 -2.88 14.40 -4.14
CA TRP A 177 -1.52 14.00 -4.46
C TRP A 177 -0.77 15.06 -5.29
N GLY A 178 -1.44 15.71 -6.24
CA GLY A 178 -0.88 16.82 -7.00
C GLY A 178 -0.54 18.01 -6.11
N ALA A 179 -1.45 18.40 -5.21
CA ALA A 179 -1.19 19.43 -4.20
C ALA A 179 -0.03 19.02 -3.29
N TYR A 180 0.03 17.75 -2.89
CA TYR A 180 1.12 17.24 -2.08
C TYR A 180 2.48 17.36 -2.80
N ASP A 181 2.60 16.87 -4.03
CA ASP A 181 3.86 16.85 -4.77
C ASP A 181 4.34 18.25 -5.17
N CYS A 182 3.40 19.12 -5.59
CA CYS A 182 3.73 20.45 -6.09
C CYS A 182 3.89 21.50 -4.98
N VAL A 183 3.22 21.34 -3.84
CA VAL A 183 3.15 22.37 -2.80
C VAL A 183 3.64 21.83 -1.46
N PHE A 184 3.05 20.76 -0.93
CA PHE A 184 3.37 20.35 0.45
C PHE A 184 4.77 19.80 0.59
N LYS A 185 5.18 18.88 -0.28
CA LYS A 185 6.49 18.24 -0.23
C LYS A 185 7.64 19.25 -0.36
N PRO A 186 7.60 20.24 -1.28
CA PRO A 186 8.60 21.30 -1.32
C PRO A 186 8.64 22.22 -0.11
N LEU A 187 7.49 22.53 0.51
CA LEU A 187 7.40 23.50 1.61
C LEU A 187 7.62 22.89 3.00
N PHE A 188 7.04 21.72 3.24
CA PHE A 188 6.97 21.08 4.55
C PHE A 188 7.90 19.87 4.69
N GLY A 189 8.41 19.33 3.58
CA GLY A 189 9.30 18.16 3.57
C GLY A 189 8.60 16.87 3.11
N ASP A 190 9.37 15.79 2.99
CA ASP A 190 8.86 14.51 2.47
C ASP A 190 8.00 13.79 3.52
N GLY A 191 6.68 13.77 3.30
CA GLY A 191 5.72 13.02 4.10
C GLY A 191 5.63 11.52 3.78
N GLU A 192 6.32 11.02 2.76
CA GLU A 192 6.27 9.60 2.39
C GLU A 192 7.36 8.77 3.10
N ARG A 193 8.46 9.40 3.53
CA ARG A 193 9.61 8.70 4.14
C ARG A 193 10.29 9.57 5.19
N THR A 194 10.96 8.92 6.13
CA THR A 194 11.81 9.57 7.13
C THR A 194 12.97 10.28 6.42
N MET A 195 13.19 11.56 6.75
CA MET A 195 14.29 12.33 6.15
C MET A 195 15.57 12.14 6.97
N GLU A 196 16.68 11.80 6.31
CA GLU A 196 18.00 11.77 6.94
C GLU A 196 18.49 13.21 7.22
N PRO A 197 18.98 13.51 8.43
CA PRO A 197 19.55 14.82 8.73
C PRO A 197 20.81 15.05 7.87
N GLY A 198 20.82 16.13 7.07
CA GLY A 198 22.02 16.61 6.37
C GLY A 198 22.07 16.43 4.84
N LYS A 199 21.11 15.76 4.19
CA LYS A 199 21.03 15.73 2.72
C LYS A 199 20.21 16.92 2.18
N THR A 200 20.87 18.05 2.00
CA THR A 200 20.34 19.17 1.21
C THR A 200 20.06 18.69 -0.23
N ARG A 201 18.93 19.14 -0.81
CA ARG A 201 18.36 18.74 -2.12
C ARG A 201 19.33 18.66 -3.31
N THR A 202 20.50 19.28 -3.24
CA THR A 202 21.49 19.35 -4.33
C THR A 202 22.22 18.03 -4.59
N GLY A 203 22.25 17.09 -3.64
CA GLY A 203 23.04 15.85 -3.76
C GLY A 203 22.30 14.63 -4.34
N VAL A 204 20.97 14.63 -4.39
CA VAL A 204 20.20 13.41 -4.70
C VAL A 204 20.10 13.13 -6.21
N VAL A 205 20.04 14.18 -7.04
CA VAL A 205 19.93 14.02 -8.51
C VAL A 205 21.21 13.41 -9.12
N ALA A 206 22.36 13.60 -8.48
CA ALA A 206 23.64 13.07 -8.97
C ALA A 206 23.90 11.60 -8.57
N ALA A 207 23.35 11.15 -7.43
CA ALA A 207 23.64 9.81 -6.90
C ALA A 207 22.78 8.70 -7.55
N GLU A 208 21.56 9.03 -8.00
CA GLU A 208 20.60 8.04 -8.50
C GLU A 208 20.86 7.61 -9.96
N ARG A 209 21.83 8.24 -10.66
CA ARG A 209 22.21 7.91 -12.04
C ARG A 209 23.51 7.09 -12.16
N ARG A 210 23.83 6.24 -11.19
CA ARG A 210 24.89 5.24 -11.39
C ARG A 210 24.26 3.90 -11.80
N PRO A 211 24.47 3.42 -13.03
CA PRO A 211 24.03 2.08 -13.40
C PRO A 211 24.78 1.04 -12.57
N LEU A 212 24.03 0.07 -12.03
CA LEU A 212 24.57 -1.12 -11.33
C LEU A 212 25.07 -2.17 -12.34
N LEU A 213 25.95 -1.75 -13.25
CA LEU A 213 26.74 -2.66 -14.08
C LEU A 213 28.13 -2.04 -14.28
N GLY A 214 29.08 -2.57 -13.53
CA GLY A 214 30.52 -2.51 -13.72
C GLY A 214 31.06 -3.86 -13.32
#